data_AF-A0A8B6E7F7-F1
#
_entry.id   AF-A0A8B6E7F7-F1
#
_cell.length_a   1.000
_cell.length_b   1.000
_cell.length_c   1.000
_cell.angle_alpha   90.00
_cell.angle_beta   90.00
_cell.angle_gamma   90.00
#
_symmetry.space_group_name_H-M   'P 1'
#
loop_
_entity.id
_entity.type
_entity.pdbx_description
1 polymer ?
#
loop_
_entity_poly.entity_id
_entity_poly.type
_entity_poly.pdbx_seq_one_letter_code
_entity_poly.pdbx_strand_id
1 'polypeptide(L)'
;MAGIGNRLKIHPSDKNLLAFGGHDVSTQLQFDTGGGTNSRMMIKRDELDDKRAKTQKRLTLEDVRFSNTRKKVPLLERVPQSKMMASNEDDKSFEQLKQEHITFIKQNFRQLECQRFVPAPNQQKIEETGALKCHCGEVIKNHIPYEFHESTQQRKRKVPAYRYEYLIQSDLKPFIDLNNLGSKPSEKFPPLEWKADQAIKVKTTTSFGKIKFTGMEQVGGMKPAKYLRLTDEENPDSVSLAIQLMKDHWRIMEPNTPSLIISVVGGAKNFKLNGKMRETFQSGLIKASQTTNAWLITSGFNMGVMKEVGLAVREGQSFEWYKDDRFAHGLRCIGIAPWGYVKNRNCLTDHTITVEGKFDKIAEYLTSNVIEHAKPVPLNSDHTHFIFVDDGYRNLYRGVAKFRARFEKKLSDPKGKGGEGITVVLIVVEGGRDAIEDAKTSLEHNIPVILCEGTGRAADILVYAYTNPERGTTIRRLIKKAYFELKPADKDDPKAKQKAEEGINNVFDSVKSCIAKKDMISIFHINKHEELDSEILKILLKAKAGEVTEKQRLERLKLALKWNRADIAQEEILKEDALWSRGLLYMIVKKMNEFFKKNKNQSNKRTNSSAK
;
A
#
# COMPACT_ATOMS: atom_id res chain seq x y z
N MET A 1 -46.48 -13.90 36.00
CA MET A 1 -45.34 -14.50 36.73
C MET A 1 -44.03 -13.95 36.15
N ALA A 2 -42.92 -14.10 36.88
CA ALA A 2 -41.62 -13.45 36.63
C ALA A 2 -40.96 -13.80 35.27
N GLY A 3 -40.00 -13.03 34.76
CA GLY A 3 -39.48 -11.77 35.32
C GLY A 3 -38.46 -11.02 34.45
N ILE A 4 -38.39 -9.71 34.72
CA ILE A 4 -37.17 -8.93 34.99
C ILE A 4 -36.02 -9.09 33.98
N GLY A 5 -35.94 -8.14 33.03
CA GLY A 5 -34.65 -7.61 32.61
C GLY A 5 -34.24 -6.44 33.50
N ASN A 6 -33.00 -5.95 33.37
CA ASN A 6 -32.72 -4.54 33.67
C ASN A 6 -31.52 -3.99 32.89
N ARG A 7 -31.56 -2.68 32.65
CA ARG A 7 -30.65 -1.92 31.79
C ARG A 7 -30.41 -0.55 32.45
N LEU A 8 -29.27 0.08 32.16
CA LEU A 8 -28.98 1.54 32.25
C LEU A 8 -28.25 2.12 33.51
N LYS A 9 -27.04 2.64 33.22
CA LYS A 9 -26.54 4.02 33.44
C LYS A 9 -26.22 4.61 34.84
N ILE A 10 -24.91 4.69 35.13
CA ILE A 10 -24.04 5.92 35.15
C ILE A 10 -24.39 7.11 36.08
N HIS A 11 -23.58 7.27 37.16
CA HIS A 11 -22.96 8.50 37.77
C HIS A 11 -23.81 9.70 38.29
N PRO A 12 -23.25 10.67 39.07
CA PRO A 12 -21.88 10.82 39.63
C PRO A 12 -21.73 11.29 41.13
N SER A 13 -20.46 11.28 41.60
CA SER A 13 -19.79 12.22 42.54
C SER A 13 -20.07 12.26 44.07
N ASP A 14 -18.95 12.46 44.81
CA ASP A 14 -18.77 13.21 46.07
C ASP A 14 -19.35 12.73 47.42
N LYS A 15 -18.51 12.13 48.30
CA LYS A 15 -17.77 12.83 49.39
C LYS A 15 -17.06 11.90 50.41
N ASN A 16 -16.08 12.47 51.12
CA ASN A 16 -15.26 11.88 52.18
C ASN A 16 -16.05 11.49 53.46
N LEU A 17 -15.55 10.48 54.20
CA LEU A 17 -15.75 10.06 55.62
C LEU A 17 -15.60 8.51 55.67
N LEU A 18 -14.91 7.80 56.57
CA LEU A 18 -13.97 8.01 57.70
C LEU A 18 -12.76 7.06 57.47
N ALA A 19 -11.58 7.08 58.11
CA ALA A 19 -11.03 7.47 59.43
C ALA A 19 -11.23 6.43 60.58
N PHE A 20 -10.10 6.06 61.23
CA PHE A 20 -9.94 5.12 62.37
C PHE A 20 -10.23 3.63 62.07
N GLY A 21 -9.60 2.65 62.70
CA GLY A 21 -8.51 2.62 63.71
C GLY A 21 -8.29 1.15 64.13
N GLY A 22 -7.07 0.72 64.44
CA GLY A 22 -6.74 -0.71 64.52
C GLY A 22 -7.19 -1.44 65.79
N HIS A 23 -7.21 -2.78 65.74
CA HIS A 23 -6.50 -3.64 66.70
C HIS A 23 -6.38 -5.10 66.20
N ASP A 24 -5.31 -5.78 66.62
CA ASP A 24 -4.95 -7.17 66.29
C ASP A 24 -5.90 -8.24 66.86
N VAL A 25 -6.03 -9.35 66.11
CA VAL A 25 -5.99 -10.70 66.71
C VAL A 25 -5.15 -11.61 65.83
N SER A 26 -4.09 -12.20 66.40
CA SER A 26 -3.18 -13.12 65.72
C SER A 26 -3.58 -14.59 65.92
N THR A 27 -3.59 -15.41 64.86
CA THR A 27 -3.22 -16.83 64.99
C THR A 27 -2.63 -17.44 63.70
N GLN A 28 -1.37 -17.82 63.82
CA GLN A 28 -0.63 -18.92 63.16
C GLN A 28 -1.24 -19.63 61.93
N LEU A 29 -0.44 -19.68 60.86
CA LEU A 29 -0.25 -20.90 60.07
C LEU A 29 1.25 -21.01 59.71
N GLN A 30 1.86 -22.16 60.00
CA GLN A 30 3.30 -22.40 59.82
C GLN A 30 3.69 -22.64 58.36
N PHE A 31 4.94 -22.32 58.05
CA PHE A 31 5.63 -22.76 56.84
C PHE A 31 5.86 -24.27 56.86
N ASP A 32 5.84 -24.88 55.67
CA ASP A 32 6.54 -26.15 55.44
C ASP A 32 7.44 -26.03 54.20
N THR A 33 8.63 -26.63 54.28
CA THR A 33 9.76 -26.33 53.39
C THR A 33 9.94 -27.38 52.30
N GLY A 34 9.48 -27.06 51.08
CA GLY A 34 9.75 -27.84 49.87
C GLY A 34 10.93 -27.28 49.07
N GLY A 35 12.07 -27.98 49.04
CA GLY A 35 13.29 -27.53 48.36
C GLY A 35 13.16 -27.43 46.83
N GLY A 36 13.06 -26.21 46.31
CA GLY A 36 13.16 -25.93 44.87
C GLY A 36 14.63 -25.86 44.43
N THR A 37 15.03 -26.73 43.50
CA THR A 37 16.37 -26.69 42.92
C THR A 37 16.61 -25.37 42.18
N ASN A 38 17.66 -24.65 42.60
CA ASN A 38 18.12 -23.44 41.91
C ASN A 38 18.78 -23.81 40.57
N SER A 39 17.99 -24.19 39.57
CA SER A 39 18.40 -24.20 38.16
C SER A 39 18.52 -22.76 37.64
N ARG A 40 19.41 -21.99 38.27
CA ARG A 40 19.85 -20.69 37.81
C ARG A 40 20.66 -20.93 36.54
N MET A 41 20.00 -20.87 35.38
CA MET A 41 20.68 -20.85 34.08
C MET A 41 21.62 -19.64 34.06
N MET A 42 22.88 -19.88 34.41
CA MET A 42 24.02 -19.01 34.13
C MET A 42 24.25 -19.04 32.62
N ILE A 43 23.35 -18.43 31.84
CA ILE A 43 23.62 -18.15 30.44
C ILE A 43 24.83 -17.22 30.44
N LYS A 44 25.97 -17.70 29.93
CA LYS A 44 27.20 -16.92 29.88
C LYS A 44 26.94 -15.61 29.15
N ARG A 45 27.60 -14.53 29.58
CA ARG A 45 27.43 -13.20 28.99
C ARG A 45 27.67 -13.24 27.48
N ASP A 46 28.71 -13.94 27.08
CA ASP A 46 29.07 -14.22 25.69
C ASP A 46 27.92 -14.89 24.90
N GLU A 47 27.20 -15.86 25.47
CA GLU A 47 26.05 -16.47 24.80
C GLU A 47 24.86 -15.51 24.65
N LEU A 48 24.67 -14.59 25.59
CA LEU A 48 23.62 -13.57 25.53
C LEU A 48 23.94 -12.53 24.45
N ASP A 49 25.18 -12.07 24.40
CA ASP A 49 25.64 -11.09 23.41
C ASP A 49 25.68 -11.71 22.00
N ASP A 50 26.06 -12.98 21.89
CA ASP A 50 26.04 -13.74 20.64
C ASP A 50 24.59 -14.02 20.16
N LYS A 51 23.64 -14.31 21.07
CA LYS A 51 22.20 -14.38 20.77
C LYS A 51 21.64 -13.01 20.36
N ARG A 52 22.04 -11.93 21.04
CA ARG A 52 21.66 -10.54 20.73
C ARG A 52 22.14 -10.10 19.35
N ALA A 53 23.40 -10.35 19.01
CA ALA A 53 23.95 -10.07 17.68
C ALA A 53 23.24 -10.85 16.56
N LYS A 54 22.91 -12.13 16.81
CA LYS A 54 22.11 -12.96 15.89
C LYS A 54 20.67 -12.44 15.72
N THR A 55 20.05 -11.92 16.79
CA THR A 55 18.74 -11.26 16.72
C THR A 55 18.82 -9.92 15.99
N GLN A 56 19.84 -9.09 16.26
CA GLN A 56 19.99 -7.77 15.64
C GLN A 56 20.17 -7.86 14.12
N LYS A 57 20.93 -8.85 13.63
CA LYS A 57 21.03 -9.20 12.20
C LYS A 57 19.68 -9.63 11.56
N ARG A 58 18.63 -9.88 12.35
CA ARG A 58 17.26 -10.24 11.91
C ARG A 58 16.23 -9.14 12.10
N LEU A 59 16.61 -7.98 12.66
CA LEU A 59 15.73 -6.83 12.80
C LEU A 59 15.65 -6.03 11.48
N THR A 60 14.56 -5.27 11.27
CA THR A 60 14.62 -4.12 10.34
C THR A 60 15.33 -2.96 11.03
N LEU A 61 15.87 -2.01 10.25
CA LEU A 61 16.38 -0.72 10.77
C LEU A 61 15.41 -0.02 11.73
N GLU A 62 14.12 -0.20 11.48
CA GLU A 62 13.07 0.33 12.33
C GLU A 62 12.97 -0.41 13.66
N ASP A 63 12.97 -1.74 13.66
CA ASP A 63 12.92 -2.52 14.89
C ASP A 63 14.20 -2.31 15.74
N VAL A 64 15.37 -2.11 15.11
CA VAL A 64 16.61 -1.73 15.83
C VAL A 64 16.48 -0.35 16.49
N ARG A 65 15.95 0.66 15.77
CA ARG A 65 15.71 1.99 16.34
C ARG A 65 14.66 1.93 17.45
N PHE A 66 13.58 1.18 17.26
CA PHE A 66 12.52 1.02 18.26
C PHE A 66 12.98 0.26 19.51
N SER A 67 13.74 -0.84 19.37
CA SER A 67 14.30 -1.56 20.52
C SER A 67 15.29 -0.69 21.31
N ASN A 68 16.10 0.12 20.62
CA ASN A 68 16.95 1.13 21.26
C ASN A 68 16.14 2.22 21.99
N THR A 69 15.01 2.69 21.45
CA THR A 69 14.13 3.65 22.17
C THR A 69 13.32 3.03 23.31
N ARG A 70 12.95 1.73 23.23
CA ARG A 70 12.27 1.00 24.31
C ARG A 70 13.06 0.99 25.61
N LYS A 71 14.40 1.08 25.54
CA LYS A 71 15.30 1.28 26.69
C LYS A 71 15.00 2.58 27.49
N LYS A 72 14.09 3.46 27.04
CA LYS A 72 13.81 4.79 27.64
C LYS A 72 12.31 5.11 27.86
N VAL A 73 11.39 4.15 27.71
CA VAL A 73 9.92 4.42 27.82
C VAL A 73 9.41 4.27 29.27
N PRO A 74 8.76 5.27 29.89
CA PRO A 74 8.44 5.24 31.34
C PRO A 74 7.33 4.28 31.81
N LEU A 75 6.60 3.63 30.90
CA LEU A 75 5.37 2.86 31.21
C LEU A 75 5.48 1.34 30.96
N LEU A 76 6.69 0.85 30.65
CA LEU A 76 7.03 -0.57 30.73
C LEU A 76 7.86 -0.79 32.00
N GLU A 77 7.83 -2.00 32.57
CA GLU A 77 8.63 -2.34 33.75
C GLU A 77 10.07 -1.85 33.60
N ARG A 78 10.59 -1.17 34.64
CA ARG A 78 11.92 -0.54 34.60
C ARG A 78 12.98 -1.56 34.23
N VAL A 79 13.47 -1.50 32.99
CA VAL A 79 14.66 -2.22 32.55
C VAL A 79 15.80 -1.82 33.50
N PRO A 80 16.44 -2.76 34.24
CA PRO A 80 17.47 -2.42 35.21
C PRO A 80 18.61 -1.60 34.58
N GLN A 81 19.15 -0.61 35.29
CA GLN A 81 20.22 0.27 34.76
C GLN A 81 21.45 -0.51 34.24
N SER A 82 21.75 -1.68 34.80
CA SER A 82 22.80 -2.59 34.31
C SER A 82 22.55 -3.15 32.89
N LYS A 83 21.31 -3.12 32.40
CA LYS A 83 20.93 -3.42 31.00
C LYS A 83 20.81 -2.16 30.13
N MET A 84 20.87 -0.96 30.72
CA MET A 84 20.77 0.33 30.00
C MET A 84 22.12 0.85 29.50
N MET A 85 23.24 0.33 30.01
CA MET A 85 24.55 0.64 29.44
C MET A 85 24.67 0.04 28.04
N ALA A 86 24.74 0.91 27.04
CA ALA A 86 24.92 0.51 25.65
C ALA A 86 26.31 -0.12 25.47
N SER A 87 26.38 -1.26 24.79
CA SER A 87 27.61 -1.67 24.13
C SER A 87 27.76 -0.82 22.87
N ASN A 88 28.98 -0.36 22.59
CA ASN A 88 29.30 0.36 21.34
C ASN A 88 29.06 -0.49 20.07
N GLU A 89 28.74 -1.77 20.22
CA GLU A 89 28.45 -2.73 19.16
C GLU A 89 27.00 -2.64 18.66
N ASP A 90 26.02 -2.34 19.54
CA ASP A 90 24.61 -2.14 19.16
C ASP A 90 24.49 -1.06 18.09
N ASP A 91 25.15 0.09 18.29
CA ASP A 91 25.07 1.25 17.39
C ASP A 91 25.88 1.04 16.11
N LYS A 92 27.03 0.35 16.17
CA LYS A 92 27.80 -0.07 14.99
C LYS A 92 26.99 -1.00 14.08
N SER A 93 26.27 -1.97 14.66
CA SER A 93 25.43 -2.88 13.87
C SER A 93 24.20 -2.18 13.26
N PHE A 94 23.66 -1.14 13.91
CA PHE A 94 22.62 -0.31 13.30
C PHE A 94 23.15 0.47 12.09
N GLU A 95 24.29 1.17 12.25
CA GLU A 95 24.86 1.99 11.18
C GLU A 95 25.31 1.11 10.00
N GLN A 96 25.86 -0.08 10.23
CA GLN A 96 26.16 -1.03 9.17
C GLN A 96 24.91 -1.39 8.35
N LEU A 97 23.82 -1.81 9.00
CA LEU A 97 22.56 -2.14 8.30
C LEU A 97 21.99 -0.92 7.55
N LYS A 98 22.22 0.30 8.06
CA LYS A 98 21.77 1.55 7.43
C LYS A 98 22.57 1.80 6.16
N GLN A 99 23.89 1.68 6.22
CA GLN A 99 24.78 1.84 5.06
C GLN A 99 24.54 0.76 4.01
N GLU A 100 24.33 -0.50 4.39
CA GLU A 100 23.93 -1.59 3.48
C GLU A 100 22.62 -1.24 2.74
N HIS A 101 21.62 -0.73 3.45
CA HIS A 101 20.34 -0.32 2.86
C HIS A 101 20.45 0.88 1.90
N ILE A 102 21.17 1.92 2.30
CA ILE A 102 21.40 3.12 1.47
C ILE A 102 22.21 2.75 0.23
N THR A 103 23.24 1.90 0.38
CA THR A 103 24.09 1.42 -0.72
C THR A 103 23.28 0.62 -1.72
N PHE A 104 22.46 -0.35 -1.25
CA PHE A 104 21.56 -1.11 -2.11
C PHE A 104 20.62 -0.19 -2.90
N ILE A 105 20.01 0.81 -2.26
CA ILE A 105 19.09 1.73 -2.94
C ILE A 105 19.83 2.58 -4.00
N LYS A 106 20.97 3.19 -3.65
CA LYS A 106 21.75 4.06 -4.56
C LYS A 106 22.33 3.33 -5.76
N GLN A 107 22.68 2.05 -5.60
CA GLN A 107 23.20 1.22 -6.69
C GLN A 107 22.09 0.82 -7.67
N ASN A 108 20.90 0.45 -7.17
CA ASN A 108 19.87 -0.24 -7.94
C ASN A 108 18.71 0.63 -8.45
N PHE A 109 18.43 1.79 -7.84
CA PHE A 109 17.27 2.61 -8.22
C PHE A 109 17.64 4.01 -8.74
N ARG A 110 16.91 4.42 -9.78
CA ARG A 110 17.05 5.72 -10.43
C ARG A 110 15.79 6.57 -10.26
N GLN A 111 15.89 7.83 -10.61
CA GLN A 111 14.79 8.79 -10.71
C GLN A 111 14.99 9.66 -11.96
N LEU A 112 13.91 10.22 -12.50
CA LEU A 112 13.94 11.06 -13.71
C LEU A 112 13.71 12.51 -13.32
N GLU A 113 14.58 13.42 -13.75
CA GLU A 113 14.41 14.86 -13.56
C GLU A 113 14.50 15.62 -14.88
N CYS A 114 13.60 16.59 -15.06
CA CYS A 114 13.61 17.47 -16.23
C CYS A 114 14.63 18.60 -16.02
N GLN A 115 15.78 18.51 -16.68
CA GLN A 115 16.90 19.44 -16.56
C GLN A 115 16.89 20.59 -17.57
N ARG A 116 15.96 20.58 -18.54
CA ARG A 116 15.77 21.64 -19.53
C ARG A 116 14.34 22.17 -19.44
N PHE A 117 14.19 23.46 -19.20
CA PHE A 117 12.90 24.14 -19.25
C PHE A 117 12.57 24.50 -20.70
N VAL A 118 11.41 24.06 -21.17
CA VAL A 118 10.77 24.53 -22.40
C VAL A 118 9.32 24.84 -22.04
N PRO A 119 8.81 26.07 -22.29
CA PRO A 119 7.46 26.45 -21.91
C PRO A 119 6.43 25.57 -22.61
N ALA A 120 5.39 25.14 -21.90
CA ALA A 120 4.30 24.39 -22.52
C ALA A 120 3.51 25.28 -23.51
N PRO A 121 2.95 24.72 -24.60
CA PRO A 121 2.24 25.50 -25.60
C PRO A 121 1.07 26.32 -25.03
N ASN A 122 0.80 27.46 -25.64
CA ASN A 122 -0.31 28.38 -25.33
C ASN A 122 -0.30 29.05 -23.94
N GLN A 123 0.84 29.12 -23.25
CA GLN A 123 1.01 29.93 -22.03
C GLN A 123 1.06 31.45 -22.30
N GLN A 124 -0.06 32.03 -22.72
CA GLN A 124 -0.21 33.49 -22.92
C GLN A 124 -0.87 34.19 -21.72
N LYS A 125 -1.52 33.43 -20.84
CA LYS A 125 -2.06 33.90 -19.56
C LYS A 125 -1.30 33.21 -18.44
N ILE A 126 -0.82 33.99 -17.48
CA ILE A 126 -0.46 33.46 -16.18
C ILE A 126 -1.77 33.03 -15.51
N GLU A 127 -1.97 31.73 -15.32
CA GLU A 127 -3.03 31.22 -14.45
C GLU A 127 -2.85 31.76 -13.02
N GLU A 128 -3.90 31.72 -12.18
CA GLU A 128 -3.95 32.23 -10.79
C GLU A 128 -2.74 31.84 -9.88
N THR A 129 -1.99 30.81 -10.25
CA THR A 129 -0.77 30.34 -9.55
C THR A 129 0.51 31.12 -9.84
N GLY A 130 0.47 32.09 -10.76
CA GLY A 130 1.52 33.08 -10.93
C GLY A 130 2.79 32.62 -11.66
N ALA A 131 2.87 31.44 -12.29
CA ALA A 131 4.16 30.92 -12.76
C ALA A 131 4.10 30.05 -14.03
N LEU A 132 5.14 30.16 -14.87
CA LEU A 132 5.34 29.41 -16.10
C LEU A 132 5.48 27.89 -15.84
N LYS A 133 4.88 27.06 -16.71
CA LYS A 133 5.01 25.59 -16.63
C LYS A 133 5.81 25.05 -17.81
N CYS A 134 6.70 24.11 -17.54
CA CYS A 134 7.44 23.37 -18.56
C CYS A 134 6.53 22.35 -19.26
N HIS A 135 6.93 21.93 -20.46
CA HIS A 135 6.30 20.84 -21.21
C HIS A 135 6.30 19.48 -20.48
N CYS A 136 7.19 19.27 -19.48
CA CYS A 136 7.12 18.11 -18.59
C CYS A 136 5.97 18.20 -17.55
N GLY A 137 5.29 19.34 -17.46
CA GLY A 137 4.19 19.64 -16.52
C GLY A 137 4.62 20.32 -15.22
N GLU A 138 5.92 20.46 -14.95
CA GLU A 138 6.43 21.12 -13.74
C GLU A 138 6.39 22.66 -13.85
N VAL A 139 6.26 23.36 -12.72
CA VAL A 139 6.39 24.82 -12.69
C VAL A 139 7.87 25.22 -12.68
N ILE A 140 8.27 26.26 -13.42
CA ILE A 140 9.68 26.71 -13.54
C ILE A 140 10.40 26.84 -12.18
N LYS A 141 9.70 27.37 -11.16
CA LYS A 141 10.22 27.55 -9.79
C LYS A 141 10.47 26.23 -9.02
N ASN A 142 9.84 25.13 -9.45
CA ASN A 142 9.90 23.81 -8.83
C ASN A 142 10.86 22.84 -9.54
N HIS A 143 11.39 23.18 -10.72
CA HIS A 143 12.42 22.37 -11.35
C HIS A 143 13.61 22.23 -10.39
N ILE A 144 14.18 21.02 -10.32
CA ILE A 144 15.44 20.76 -9.65
C ILE A 144 16.55 21.06 -10.66
N PRO A 145 17.30 22.16 -10.51
CA PRO A 145 18.38 22.50 -11.42
C PRO A 145 19.61 21.63 -11.12
N TYR A 146 20.57 21.68 -12.04
CA TYR A 146 21.83 20.95 -11.88
C TYR A 146 22.60 21.45 -10.66
N GLU A 147 23.12 20.50 -9.88
CA GLU A 147 23.97 20.60 -8.68
C GLU A 147 24.03 21.95 -7.92
N PHE A 148 23.37 22.00 -6.75
CA PHE A 148 23.78 22.89 -5.67
C PHE A 148 23.62 22.21 -4.30
N HIS A 149 24.67 22.27 -3.49
CA HIS A 149 24.73 21.71 -2.15
C HIS A 149 24.24 22.74 -1.11
N GLU A 150 23.19 22.43 -0.34
CA GLU A 150 22.74 23.32 0.76
C GLU A 150 23.67 23.24 1.98
N SER A 151 24.78 23.99 1.93
CA SER A 151 25.66 24.29 3.09
C SER A 151 25.49 25.73 3.57
N THR A 152 24.26 26.22 3.76
CA THR A 152 24.05 27.51 4.45
C THR A 152 22.69 27.63 5.13
N GLN A 153 22.70 27.84 6.45
CA GLN A 153 21.51 28.03 7.28
C GLN A 153 20.91 29.45 7.13
N GLN A 154 20.50 29.87 5.93
CA GLN A 154 19.84 31.16 5.75
C GLN A 154 18.37 31.01 5.32
N ARG A 155 17.49 31.03 6.34
CA ARG A 155 16.05 31.21 6.15
C ARG A 155 15.79 32.61 5.57
N LYS A 156 15.16 32.65 4.38
CA LYS A 156 14.60 33.81 3.65
C LYS A 156 15.58 34.68 2.83
N ARG A 157 15.62 34.47 1.51
CA ARG A 157 15.08 35.38 0.44
C ARG A 157 15.69 35.04 -0.92
N LYS A 158 14.83 34.86 -1.94
CA LYS A 158 15.11 34.59 -3.37
C LYS A 158 16.14 33.50 -3.68
N VAL A 159 15.70 32.49 -4.43
CA VAL A 159 16.60 31.55 -5.10
C VAL A 159 17.51 32.34 -6.06
N PRO A 160 18.84 32.15 -6.06
CA PRO A 160 19.73 32.93 -6.93
C PRO A 160 19.44 32.74 -8.42
N ALA A 161 19.55 33.82 -9.21
CA ALA A 161 19.24 33.80 -10.65
C ALA A 161 20.10 32.80 -11.44
N TYR A 162 21.39 32.65 -11.09
CA TYR A 162 22.30 31.67 -11.73
C TYR A 162 21.79 30.23 -11.66
N ARG A 163 20.94 29.91 -10.68
CA ARG A 163 20.40 28.56 -10.49
C ARG A 163 19.52 28.10 -11.66
N TYR A 164 19.01 29.06 -12.45
CA TYR A 164 18.17 28.80 -13.61
C TYR A 164 18.92 28.93 -14.95
N GLU A 165 20.20 29.35 -14.93
CA GLU A 165 21.01 29.61 -16.12
C GLU A 165 21.29 28.34 -16.95
N TYR A 166 21.47 27.20 -16.30
CA TYR A 166 21.63 25.90 -16.96
C TYR A 166 20.30 25.20 -17.27
N LEU A 167 19.21 25.65 -16.64
CA LEU A 167 17.86 25.11 -16.87
C LEU A 167 17.20 25.78 -18.09
N ILE A 168 17.43 27.08 -18.28
CA ILE A 168 16.79 27.92 -19.30
C ILE A 168 17.80 28.16 -20.42
N GLN A 169 17.43 27.77 -21.64
CA GLN A 169 18.27 27.98 -22.83
C GLN A 169 18.53 29.47 -23.10
N SER A 170 19.65 29.77 -23.76
CA SER A 170 20.00 31.09 -24.31
C SER A 170 18.78 31.81 -24.91
N ASP A 171 18.06 31.09 -25.76
CA ASP A 171 16.98 31.60 -26.61
C ASP A 171 15.71 31.95 -25.80
N LEU A 172 15.63 31.50 -24.54
CA LEU A 172 14.55 31.81 -23.60
C LEU A 172 14.92 32.88 -22.58
N LYS A 173 16.21 33.18 -22.37
CA LYS A 173 16.66 34.20 -21.40
C LYS A 173 16.05 35.59 -21.64
N PRO A 174 15.85 36.08 -22.88
CA PRO A 174 15.19 37.39 -23.13
C PRO A 174 13.71 37.45 -22.73
N PHE A 175 13.04 36.30 -22.61
CA PHE A 175 11.59 36.20 -22.40
C PHE A 175 11.21 35.89 -20.94
N ILE A 176 12.19 35.57 -20.07
CA ILE A 176 11.97 35.12 -18.69
C ILE A 176 12.81 35.99 -17.74
N ASP A 177 12.16 36.78 -16.88
CA ASP A 177 12.85 37.48 -15.80
C ASP A 177 13.35 36.49 -14.75
N LEU A 178 14.65 36.22 -14.74
CA LEU A 178 15.31 35.33 -13.77
C LEU A 178 15.20 35.85 -12.32
N ASN A 179 14.99 37.16 -12.13
CA ASN A 179 14.80 37.78 -10.82
C ASN A 179 13.34 37.73 -10.34
N ASN A 180 12.40 37.44 -11.23
CA ASN A 180 10.98 37.28 -10.96
C ASN A 180 10.34 36.25 -11.91
N LEU A 181 10.59 34.96 -11.68
CA LEU A 181 10.02 33.84 -12.45
C LEU A 181 8.47 33.73 -12.41
N GLY A 182 7.79 34.63 -11.71
CA GLY A 182 6.34 34.79 -11.75
C GLY A 182 5.84 36.00 -12.54
N SER A 183 6.73 36.74 -13.20
CA SER A 183 6.35 37.79 -14.13
C SER A 183 5.64 37.21 -15.36
N LYS A 184 4.85 38.05 -16.03
CA LYS A 184 4.36 37.71 -17.37
C LYS A 184 5.57 37.67 -18.31
N PRO A 185 5.67 36.70 -19.23
CA PRO A 185 6.68 36.79 -20.29
C PRO A 185 6.48 38.08 -21.08
N SER A 186 7.59 38.72 -21.45
CA SER A 186 7.62 40.00 -22.18
C SER A 186 6.90 39.89 -23.52
N GLU A 187 7.11 38.78 -24.23
CA GLU A 187 6.52 38.48 -25.54
C GLU A 187 6.08 37.01 -25.63
N LYS A 188 5.56 36.60 -26.80
CA LYS A 188 5.30 35.18 -27.07
C LYS A 188 6.63 34.44 -27.22
N PHE A 189 6.79 33.34 -26.50
CA PHE A 189 7.98 32.49 -26.64
C PHE A 189 8.16 32.01 -28.10
N PRO A 190 9.42 31.85 -28.56
CA PRO A 190 9.70 31.22 -29.84
C PRO A 190 9.20 29.77 -29.86
N PRO A 191 8.86 29.22 -31.04
CA PRO A 191 8.44 27.82 -31.18
C PRO A 191 9.64 26.89 -30.92
N LEU A 192 9.77 26.43 -29.68
CA LEU A 192 10.83 25.50 -29.26
C LEU A 192 10.32 24.07 -29.27
N GLU A 193 11.07 23.18 -29.92
CA GLU A 193 10.80 21.76 -29.92
C GLU A 193 11.19 21.15 -28.55
N TRP A 194 10.22 20.53 -27.86
CA TRP A 194 10.50 19.78 -26.64
C TRP A 194 10.61 18.28 -26.94
N LYS A 195 11.76 17.69 -26.60
CA LYS A 195 12.01 16.26 -26.70
C LYS A 195 12.36 15.68 -25.33
N ALA A 196 11.69 14.57 -24.97
CA ALA A 196 11.77 13.99 -23.64
C ALA A 196 13.16 13.42 -23.31
N ASP A 197 13.82 12.79 -24.28
CA ASP A 197 15.20 12.28 -24.24
C ASP A 197 16.25 13.39 -23.96
N GLN A 198 16.05 14.57 -24.54
CA GLN A 198 16.91 15.72 -24.33
C GLN A 198 16.66 16.39 -22.98
N ALA A 199 15.39 16.56 -22.60
CA ALA A 199 15.01 17.34 -21.43
C ALA A 199 14.99 16.55 -20.11
N ILE A 200 14.62 15.27 -20.13
CA ILE A 200 14.51 14.40 -18.96
C ILE A 200 15.77 13.56 -18.85
N LYS A 201 16.42 13.57 -17.68
CA LYS A 201 17.65 12.83 -17.42
C LYS A 201 17.50 11.92 -16.21
N VAL A 202 18.10 10.74 -16.33
CA VAL A 202 18.22 9.74 -15.26
C VAL A 202 19.23 10.25 -14.22
N LYS A 203 18.88 10.14 -12.93
CA LYS A 203 19.77 10.34 -11.78
C LYS A 203 19.61 9.18 -10.80
N THR A 204 20.57 8.98 -9.90
CA THR A 204 20.37 8.11 -8.74
C THR A 204 19.20 8.61 -7.90
N THR A 205 18.37 7.71 -7.36
CA THR A 205 17.23 8.12 -6.53
C THR A 205 17.69 8.83 -5.26
N THR A 206 17.01 9.92 -4.91
CA THR A 206 17.24 10.70 -3.67
C THR A 206 15.99 10.77 -2.79
N SER A 207 14.91 10.10 -3.20
CA SER A 207 13.58 10.17 -2.58
C SER A 207 13.18 8.79 -2.06
N PHE A 208 13.80 8.39 -0.96
CA PHE A 208 13.55 7.14 -0.24
C PHE A 208 13.67 7.38 1.26
N GLY A 209 12.99 6.55 2.07
CA GLY A 209 13.05 6.69 3.53
C GLY A 209 11.75 6.31 4.22
N LYS A 210 11.36 7.15 5.19
CA LYS A 210 10.14 7.00 5.99
C LYS A 210 9.27 8.26 5.93
N ILE A 211 7.95 8.09 5.92
CA ILE A 211 6.94 9.15 5.97
C ILE A 211 6.27 9.13 7.34
N LYS A 212 6.29 10.27 8.03
CA LYS A 212 5.41 10.57 9.15
C LYS A 212 4.33 11.52 8.65
N PHE A 213 3.08 11.06 8.63
CA PHE A 213 1.97 11.90 8.25
C PHE A 213 1.66 12.93 9.34
N THR A 214 1.23 14.13 8.94
CA THR A 214 0.79 15.20 9.82
C THR A 214 -0.56 15.76 9.34
N GLY A 215 -1.32 16.38 10.26
CA GLY A 215 -2.61 17.03 9.95
C GLY A 215 -3.87 16.16 10.01
N MET A 216 -3.79 14.89 10.42
CA MET A 216 -4.94 14.03 10.73
C MET A 216 -4.63 13.10 11.90
N GLU A 217 -5.67 12.73 12.67
CA GLU A 217 -5.59 11.63 13.64
C GLU A 217 -5.25 10.32 12.93
N GLN A 218 -4.17 9.69 13.36
CA GLN A 218 -3.69 8.42 12.81
C GLN A 218 -3.74 7.34 13.89
N VAL A 219 -4.58 6.33 13.67
CA VAL A 219 -4.45 5.05 14.40
C VAL A 219 -3.12 4.35 14.00
N GLY A 220 -2.65 4.57 12.77
CA GLY A 220 -1.34 4.12 12.30
C GLY A 220 -0.12 4.91 12.82
N GLY A 221 -0.31 5.99 13.60
CA GLY A 221 0.74 6.94 13.99
C GLY A 221 1.87 6.36 14.84
N MET A 222 1.73 5.11 15.30
CA MET A 222 2.76 4.36 16.01
C MET A 222 3.95 3.94 15.13
N LYS A 223 3.78 3.80 13.81
CA LYS A 223 4.84 3.35 12.90
C LYS A 223 4.80 4.11 11.56
N PRO A 224 5.89 4.82 11.18
CA PRO A 224 5.93 5.60 9.94
C PRO A 224 5.94 4.70 8.70
N ALA A 225 5.32 5.16 7.62
CA ALA A 225 5.25 4.40 6.37
C ALA A 225 6.60 4.41 5.64
N LYS A 226 7.03 3.29 5.06
CA LYS A 226 8.28 3.21 4.27
C LYS A 226 8.03 3.59 2.82
N TYR A 227 8.98 4.24 2.14
CA TYR A 227 8.83 4.59 0.74
C TYR A 227 10.11 4.55 -0.09
N LEU A 228 9.93 4.35 -1.40
CA LEU A 228 10.95 4.42 -2.44
C LEU A 228 10.39 5.15 -3.67
N ARG A 229 11.20 6.01 -4.31
CA ARG A 229 11.00 6.50 -5.69
C ARG A 229 11.93 5.73 -6.64
N LEU A 230 11.36 5.21 -7.74
CA LEU A 230 12.06 4.42 -8.77
C LEU A 230 11.58 4.78 -10.19
N THR A 231 12.31 4.30 -11.19
CA THR A 231 11.95 4.28 -12.61
C THR A 231 11.45 2.89 -13.04
N ASP A 232 10.51 2.84 -14.00
CA ASP A 232 9.99 1.57 -14.55
C ASP A 232 10.93 0.99 -15.62
N GLU A 233 12.09 0.49 -15.20
CA GLU A 233 13.12 -0.10 -16.06
C GLU A 233 12.98 -1.64 -16.21
N GLU A 234 13.43 -2.16 -17.36
CA GLU A 234 13.45 -3.61 -17.66
C GLU A 234 14.82 -4.26 -17.44
N ASN A 235 15.90 -3.48 -17.52
CA ASN A 235 17.27 -3.95 -17.26
C ASN A 235 18.09 -2.84 -16.55
N PRO A 236 18.44 -2.99 -15.26
CA PRO A 236 17.99 -4.08 -14.38
C PRO A 236 16.47 -4.03 -14.14
N ASP A 237 15.84 -5.18 -13.89
CA ASP A 237 14.39 -5.22 -13.68
C ASP A 237 13.99 -4.55 -12.36
N SER A 238 13.44 -3.33 -12.48
CA SER A 238 13.07 -2.50 -11.33
C SER A 238 12.00 -3.16 -10.44
N VAL A 239 11.17 -4.04 -11.00
CA VAL A 239 10.15 -4.81 -10.27
C VAL A 239 10.80 -5.87 -9.38
N SER A 240 11.71 -6.68 -9.92
CA SER A 240 12.47 -7.66 -9.12
C SER A 240 13.26 -6.97 -8.00
N LEU A 241 13.92 -5.85 -8.30
CA LEU A 241 14.65 -5.06 -7.31
C LEU A 241 13.74 -4.48 -6.22
N ALA A 242 12.55 -3.98 -6.58
CA ALA A 242 11.58 -3.47 -5.61
C ALA A 242 11.07 -4.59 -4.68
N ILE A 243 10.78 -5.79 -5.21
CA ILE A 243 10.39 -6.96 -4.41
C ILE A 243 11.54 -7.40 -3.49
N GLN A 244 12.79 -7.36 -3.97
CA GLN A 244 13.96 -7.63 -3.14
C GLN A 244 14.11 -6.62 -2.00
N LEU A 245 13.99 -5.31 -2.27
CA LEU A 245 13.99 -4.26 -1.23
C LEU A 245 12.93 -4.52 -0.16
N MET A 246 11.71 -4.84 -0.62
CA MET A 246 10.56 -5.14 0.22
C MET A 246 10.80 -6.35 1.12
N LYS A 247 11.41 -7.41 0.58
CA LYS A 247 11.69 -8.68 1.26
C LYS A 247 12.85 -8.57 2.24
N ASP A 248 13.99 -8.06 1.80
CA ASP A 248 15.25 -8.17 2.55
C ASP A 248 15.45 -6.98 3.51
N HIS A 249 15.15 -5.76 3.05
CA HIS A 249 15.36 -4.55 3.86
C HIS A 249 14.12 -4.07 4.60
N TRP A 250 12.94 -4.09 3.95
CA TRP A 250 11.70 -3.71 4.63
C TRP A 250 11.12 -4.86 5.47
N ARG A 251 11.54 -6.12 5.20
CA ARG A 251 11.05 -7.37 5.80
C ARG A 251 9.52 -7.51 5.74
N ILE A 252 8.89 -7.02 4.67
CA ILE A 252 7.43 -7.03 4.51
C ILE A 252 6.85 -8.43 4.24
N MET A 253 7.69 -9.45 4.02
CA MET A 253 7.30 -10.87 4.01
C MET A 253 7.43 -11.56 5.38
N GLU A 254 7.96 -10.87 6.40
CA GLU A 254 8.20 -11.44 7.72
C GLU A 254 7.13 -11.02 8.76
N PRO A 255 6.89 -11.84 9.80
CA PRO A 255 7.33 -13.23 9.94
C PRO A 255 6.45 -14.20 9.15
N ASN A 256 5.21 -13.80 8.84
CA ASN A 256 4.30 -14.56 8.01
C ASN A 256 4.30 -13.98 6.59
N THR A 257 4.70 -14.79 5.61
CA THR A 257 4.55 -14.46 4.19
C THR A 257 3.06 -14.32 3.86
N PRO A 258 2.65 -13.34 3.04
CA PRO A 258 1.25 -13.25 2.62
C PRO A 258 0.79 -14.51 1.91
N SER A 259 -0.43 -14.96 2.16
CA SER A 259 -1.02 -16.04 1.37
C SER A 259 -1.84 -15.53 0.17
N LEU A 260 -2.17 -14.24 0.19
CA LEU A 260 -2.99 -13.54 -0.78
C LEU A 260 -2.47 -12.10 -0.97
N ILE A 261 -2.63 -11.55 -2.17
CA ILE A 261 -2.54 -10.13 -2.47
C ILE A 261 -3.88 -9.71 -3.07
N ILE A 262 -4.51 -8.70 -2.47
CA ILE A 262 -5.74 -8.09 -2.96
C ILE A 262 -5.37 -6.76 -3.59
N SER A 263 -5.34 -6.72 -4.92
CA SER A 263 -5.17 -5.50 -5.69
C SER A 263 -6.54 -4.83 -5.86
N VAL A 264 -6.64 -3.54 -5.52
CA VAL A 264 -7.89 -2.78 -5.66
C VAL A 264 -7.69 -1.64 -6.66
N VAL A 265 -8.55 -1.61 -7.68
CA VAL A 265 -8.65 -0.53 -8.68
C VAL A 265 -10.08 -0.02 -8.72
N GLY A 266 -10.27 1.22 -9.19
CA GLY A 266 -11.62 1.76 -9.21
C GLY A 266 -11.75 3.26 -9.25
N GLY A 267 -12.90 3.73 -8.76
CA GLY A 267 -13.31 5.12 -8.72
C GLY A 267 -12.30 6.02 -7.99
N ALA A 268 -11.86 7.09 -8.67
CA ALA A 268 -10.94 8.08 -8.13
C ALA A 268 -11.69 9.36 -7.69
N LYS A 269 -11.80 10.36 -8.58
CA LYS A 269 -12.54 11.60 -8.29
C LYS A 269 -14.04 11.33 -8.31
N ASN A 270 -14.78 12.03 -7.45
CA ASN A 270 -16.24 11.99 -7.28
C ASN A 270 -16.86 10.65 -6.82
N PHE A 271 -16.09 9.59 -6.64
CA PHE A 271 -16.59 8.33 -6.08
C PHE A 271 -16.76 8.39 -4.56
N LYS A 272 -17.86 7.82 -4.04
CA LYS A 272 -18.11 7.57 -2.62
C LYS A 272 -18.97 6.30 -2.47
N LEU A 273 -18.54 5.36 -1.62
CA LEU A 273 -19.42 4.32 -1.09
C LEU A 273 -20.20 4.89 0.10
N ASN A 274 -21.51 4.69 0.13
CA ASN A 274 -22.40 5.22 1.17
C ASN A 274 -23.13 4.08 1.89
N GLY A 275 -23.38 4.26 3.20
CA GLY A 275 -24.15 3.33 4.03
C GLY A 275 -23.68 1.88 3.94
N LYS A 276 -24.64 0.94 3.86
CA LYS A 276 -24.41 -0.51 3.85
C LYS A 276 -23.35 -0.96 2.84
N MET A 277 -23.32 -0.40 1.62
CA MET A 277 -22.32 -0.80 0.60
C MET A 277 -20.88 -0.60 1.11
N ARG A 278 -20.65 0.50 1.82
CA ARG A 278 -19.33 0.84 2.37
C ARG A 278 -18.96 -0.11 3.51
N GLU A 279 -19.89 -0.38 4.42
CA GLU A 279 -19.71 -1.30 5.54
C GLU A 279 -19.41 -2.73 5.06
N THR A 280 -20.18 -3.25 4.10
CA THR A 280 -19.94 -4.56 3.48
C THR A 280 -18.55 -4.63 2.82
N PHE A 281 -18.16 -3.59 2.06
CA PHE A 281 -16.85 -3.52 1.41
C PHE A 281 -15.70 -3.46 2.42
N GLN A 282 -15.80 -2.59 3.43
CA GLN A 282 -14.76 -2.41 4.45
C GLN A 282 -14.62 -3.64 5.35
N SER A 283 -15.73 -4.18 5.87
CA SER A 283 -15.74 -5.39 6.69
C SER A 283 -15.20 -6.60 5.93
N GLY A 284 -15.62 -6.81 4.69
CA GLY A 284 -15.11 -7.91 3.86
C GLY A 284 -13.62 -7.78 3.54
N LEU A 285 -13.11 -6.58 3.22
CA LEU A 285 -11.67 -6.38 3.06
C LEU A 285 -10.88 -6.68 4.34
N ILE A 286 -11.38 -6.27 5.51
CA ILE A 286 -10.74 -6.55 6.81
C ILE A 286 -10.72 -8.07 7.06
N LYS A 287 -11.87 -8.74 6.96
CA LYS A 287 -12.00 -10.20 7.12
C LYS A 287 -11.07 -10.97 6.19
N ALA A 288 -11.09 -10.67 4.89
CA ALA A 288 -10.23 -11.33 3.90
C ALA A 288 -8.75 -11.13 4.22
N SER A 289 -8.36 -9.91 4.59
CA SER A 289 -6.96 -9.58 4.86
C SER A 289 -6.43 -10.23 6.14
N GLN A 290 -7.23 -10.24 7.22
CA GLN A 290 -6.84 -10.85 8.50
C GLN A 290 -6.80 -12.38 8.42
N THR A 291 -7.76 -13.02 7.75
CA THR A 291 -7.81 -14.49 7.60
C THR A 291 -6.70 -15.05 6.72
N THR A 292 -6.27 -14.30 5.70
CA THR A 292 -5.26 -14.75 4.73
C THR A 292 -3.88 -14.12 4.89
N ASN A 293 -3.69 -13.22 5.87
CA ASN A 293 -2.51 -12.37 6.01
C ASN A 293 -2.21 -11.61 4.70
N ALA A 294 -3.24 -10.99 4.10
CA ALA A 294 -3.13 -10.39 2.78
C ALA A 294 -2.29 -9.12 2.77
N TRP A 295 -1.69 -8.83 1.62
CA TRP A 295 -1.31 -7.46 1.28
C TRP A 295 -2.41 -6.81 0.45
N LEU A 296 -2.70 -5.55 0.76
CA LEU A 296 -3.58 -4.69 -0.05
C LEU A 296 -2.71 -3.83 -0.97
N ILE A 297 -3.02 -3.79 -2.26
CA ILE A 297 -2.34 -2.93 -3.25
C ILE A 297 -3.34 -1.92 -3.80
N THR A 298 -3.00 -0.63 -3.75
CA THR A 298 -3.81 0.47 -4.30
C THR A 298 -2.90 1.54 -4.93
N SER A 299 -3.46 2.66 -5.40
CA SER A 299 -2.65 3.83 -5.81
C SER A 299 -2.17 4.73 -4.67
N GLY A 300 -2.47 4.42 -3.40
CA GLY A 300 -1.99 5.15 -2.22
C GLY A 300 -2.55 6.57 -2.01
N PHE A 301 -3.44 7.04 -2.88
CA PHE A 301 -4.00 8.39 -2.81
C PHE A 301 -5.19 8.50 -1.85
N ASN A 302 -5.36 9.67 -1.20
CA ASN A 302 -6.47 9.95 -0.28
C ASN A 302 -7.78 10.34 -1.00
N MET A 303 -8.17 9.59 -2.04
CA MET A 303 -9.40 9.83 -2.81
C MET A 303 -10.09 8.52 -3.20
N GLY A 304 -11.40 8.60 -3.44
CA GLY A 304 -12.20 7.50 -4.01
C GLY A 304 -12.04 6.17 -3.28
N VAL A 305 -11.98 5.08 -4.05
CA VAL A 305 -11.87 3.70 -3.52
C VAL A 305 -10.64 3.54 -2.63
N MET A 306 -9.50 4.16 -2.99
CA MET A 306 -8.26 4.04 -2.22
C MET A 306 -8.38 4.65 -0.82
N LYS A 307 -9.23 5.67 -0.65
CA LYS A 307 -9.59 6.21 0.67
C LYS A 307 -10.44 5.22 1.47
N GLU A 308 -11.43 4.57 0.85
CA GLU A 308 -12.24 3.56 1.54
C GLU A 308 -11.43 2.32 1.94
N VAL A 309 -10.43 1.93 1.14
CA VAL A 309 -9.45 0.89 1.52
C VAL A 309 -8.57 1.36 2.70
N GLY A 310 -8.08 2.60 2.69
CA GLY A 310 -7.31 3.16 3.81
C GLY A 310 -8.12 3.17 5.11
N LEU A 311 -9.40 3.54 5.05
CA LEU A 311 -10.31 3.50 6.20
C LEU A 311 -10.53 2.07 6.72
N ALA A 312 -10.69 1.08 5.84
CA ALA A 312 -10.73 -0.35 6.21
C ALA A 312 -9.42 -0.80 6.89
N VAL A 313 -8.27 -0.38 6.37
CA VAL A 313 -6.97 -0.68 7.01
C VAL A 313 -6.91 -0.06 8.40
N ARG A 314 -7.35 1.20 8.56
CA ARG A 314 -7.34 1.91 9.84
C ARG A 314 -8.22 1.25 10.89
N GLU A 315 -9.39 0.75 10.50
CA GLU A 315 -10.34 0.05 11.38
C GLU A 315 -9.86 -1.37 11.71
N GLY A 316 -9.36 -2.11 10.71
CA GLY A 316 -8.88 -3.49 10.88
C GLY A 316 -7.42 -3.62 11.34
N GLN A 317 -6.71 -2.51 11.59
CA GLN A 317 -5.28 -2.56 11.92
C GLN A 317 -5.06 -3.17 13.29
N SER A 318 -4.27 -4.24 13.32
CA SER A 318 -3.66 -4.77 14.53
C SER A 318 -2.15 -4.60 14.48
N PHE A 319 -1.51 -4.68 15.65
CA PHE A 319 -0.05 -4.72 15.73
C PHE A 319 0.37 -6.02 16.40
N GLU A 320 1.27 -6.75 15.77
CA GLU A 320 1.80 -7.99 16.31
C GLU A 320 3.24 -7.79 16.82
N TRP A 321 3.45 -8.17 18.08
CA TRP A 321 4.77 -8.33 18.68
C TRP A 321 5.24 -9.77 18.50
N TYR A 322 6.46 -9.96 18.03
CA TYR A 322 7.04 -11.29 17.85
C TYR A 322 8.14 -11.57 18.87
N LYS A 323 8.54 -12.84 18.98
CA LYS A 323 9.56 -13.33 19.93
C LYS A 323 10.90 -12.61 19.86
N ASP A 324 11.22 -12.04 18.71
CA ASP A 324 12.45 -11.31 18.43
C ASP A 324 12.29 -9.79 18.67
N ASP A 325 11.34 -9.39 19.53
CA ASP A 325 10.93 -8.01 19.85
C ASP A 325 10.47 -7.12 18.67
N ARG A 326 10.30 -7.72 17.48
CA ARG A 326 9.85 -7.01 16.26
C ARG A 326 8.38 -6.58 16.37
N PHE A 327 8.11 -5.39 15.83
CA PHE A 327 6.78 -4.76 15.82
C PHE A 327 6.27 -4.65 14.38
N ALA A 328 5.25 -5.41 14.00
CA ALA A 328 4.69 -5.35 12.65
C ALA A 328 3.23 -4.92 12.63
N HIS A 329 2.83 -4.28 11.52
CA HIS A 329 1.43 -4.15 11.16
C HIS A 329 0.87 -5.53 10.80
N GLY A 330 -0.32 -5.84 11.32
CA GLY A 330 -1.12 -6.98 10.90
C GLY A 330 -1.67 -6.80 9.49
N LEU A 331 -2.11 -5.59 9.14
CA LEU A 331 -2.54 -5.23 7.79
C LEU A 331 -1.45 -4.43 7.05
N ARG A 332 -1.06 -4.92 5.87
CA ARG A 332 -0.02 -4.34 5.01
C ARG A 332 -0.67 -3.76 3.78
N CYS A 333 -0.65 -2.43 3.65
CA CYS A 333 -1.27 -1.71 2.55
C CYS A 333 -0.20 -0.91 1.80
N ILE A 334 -0.06 -1.20 0.52
CA ILE A 334 0.99 -0.70 -0.37
C ILE A 334 0.37 0.24 -1.39
N GLY A 335 0.80 1.50 -1.39
CA GLY A 335 0.44 2.48 -2.41
C GLY A 335 1.46 2.52 -3.55
N ILE A 336 1.08 2.06 -4.74
CA ILE A 336 1.90 2.18 -5.96
C ILE A 336 1.39 3.40 -6.74
N ALA A 337 2.12 4.51 -6.67
CA ALA A 337 1.65 5.82 -7.13
C ALA A 337 2.60 6.45 -8.15
N PRO A 338 2.09 7.20 -9.15
CA PRO A 338 2.94 7.99 -10.05
C PRO A 338 3.51 9.21 -9.32
N TRP A 339 4.84 9.31 -9.22
CA TRP A 339 5.57 10.36 -8.50
C TRP A 339 5.11 11.78 -8.90
N GLY A 340 4.94 12.01 -10.21
CA GLY A 340 4.52 13.29 -10.76
C GLY A 340 3.15 13.79 -10.24
N TYR A 341 2.27 12.88 -9.81
CA TYR A 341 0.91 13.22 -9.35
C TYR A 341 0.79 13.30 -7.82
N VAL A 342 1.88 13.08 -7.07
CA VAL A 342 1.91 13.23 -5.61
C VAL A 342 1.92 14.71 -5.23
N LYS A 343 0.91 15.16 -4.47
CA LYS A 343 0.87 16.50 -3.87
C LYS A 343 1.97 16.64 -2.83
N ASN A 344 2.60 17.81 -2.72
CA ASN A 344 3.66 18.12 -1.75
C ASN A 344 4.89 17.19 -1.79
N ARG A 345 5.12 16.46 -2.90
CA ARG A 345 6.21 15.47 -3.07
C ARG A 345 7.61 15.94 -2.65
N ASN A 346 7.89 17.24 -2.74
CA ASN A 346 9.21 17.83 -2.44
C ASN A 346 9.68 17.59 -0.98
N CYS A 347 8.79 17.32 -0.02
CA CYS A 347 9.19 16.95 1.35
C CYS A 347 9.69 15.50 1.46
N LEU A 348 9.34 14.64 0.48
CA LEU A 348 9.78 13.25 0.36
C LEU A 348 11.15 13.11 -0.35
N THR A 349 11.70 14.22 -0.88
CA THR A 349 13.03 14.24 -1.50
C THR A 349 14.06 14.66 -0.48
N ASP A 350 15.19 13.95 -0.43
CA ASP A 350 16.34 14.43 0.32
C ASP A 350 17.19 15.40 -0.51
N HIS A 351 17.43 16.58 0.08
CA HIS A 351 18.20 17.68 -0.50
C HIS A 351 19.53 17.90 0.24
N THR A 352 19.87 17.01 1.19
CA THR A 352 21.11 17.12 1.97
C THR A 352 22.33 16.65 1.19
N ILE A 353 23.51 17.17 1.58
CA ILE A 353 24.79 16.94 0.91
C ILE A 353 25.20 15.46 0.84
N THR A 354 24.90 14.67 1.88
CA THR A 354 25.25 13.23 1.92
C THR A 354 24.25 12.34 1.17
N VAL A 355 23.06 12.88 0.86
CA VAL A 355 21.96 12.19 0.17
C VAL A 355 21.69 10.81 0.80
N GLU A 356 21.59 10.76 2.12
CA GLU A 356 21.30 9.52 2.86
C GLU A 356 19.81 9.14 2.82
N GLY A 357 18.97 9.99 2.22
CA GLY A 357 17.53 9.81 2.20
C GLY A 357 16.86 10.23 3.51
N LYS A 358 15.54 10.05 3.59
CA LYS A 358 14.72 10.44 4.75
C LYS A 358 14.62 9.31 5.78
N PHE A 359 15.76 8.74 6.19
CA PHE A 359 15.82 7.68 7.20
C PHE A 359 15.88 8.23 8.63
N ASP A 360 16.91 9.02 8.94
CA ASP A 360 17.06 9.62 10.27
C ASP A 360 16.15 10.83 10.43
N LYS A 361 16.20 11.72 9.43
CA LYS A 361 15.28 12.84 9.21
C LYS A 361 14.04 12.32 8.47
N ILE A 362 13.13 11.67 9.22
CA ILE A 362 11.84 11.16 8.71
C ILE A 362 11.11 12.28 7.96
N ALA A 363 10.55 11.98 6.78
CA ALA A 363 9.83 12.95 5.97
C ALA A 363 8.47 13.27 6.61
N GLU A 364 8.26 14.54 7.01
CA GLU A 364 6.96 15.00 7.48
C GLU A 364 6.06 15.36 6.29
N TYR A 365 4.91 14.69 6.19
CA TYR A 365 3.98 14.85 5.07
C TYR A 365 2.60 15.30 5.56
N LEU A 366 2.24 16.55 5.25
CA LEU A 366 0.90 17.07 5.50
C LEU A 366 -0.09 16.50 4.49
N THR A 367 -0.97 15.59 4.95
CA THR A 367 -2.08 15.08 4.14
C THR A 367 -3.30 16.00 4.23
N SER A 368 -4.27 15.82 3.32
CA SER A 368 -5.50 16.60 3.26
C SER A 368 -6.65 15.76 2.70
N ASN A 369 -7.87 16.11 3.07
CA ASN A 369 -9.10 15.59 2.48
C ASN A 369 -9.57 16.41 1.26
N VAL A 370 -8.93 17.55 0.97
CA VAL A 370 -9.30 18.45 -0.13
C VAL A 370 -8.64 17.97 -1.43
N ILE A 371 -9.48 17.52 -2.37
CA ILE A 371 -9.07 17.05 -3.69
C ILE A 371 -9.39 18.14 -4.72
N GLU A 372 -8.35 18.72 -5.30
CA GLU A 372 -8.49 19.78 -6.29
C GLU A 372 -8.63 19.22 -7.72
N HIS A 373 -9.43 19.87 -8.55
CA HIS A 373 -9.55 19.52 -9.97
C HIS A 373 -8.23 19.81 -10.70
N ALA A 374 -7.88 18.95 -11.66
CA ALA A 374 -6.65 19.01 -12.48
C ALA A 374 -5.30 19.15 -11.73
N LYS A 375 -5.23 18.93 -10.41
CA LYS A 375 -4.01 19.04 -9.59
C LYS A 375 -3.58 17.70 -8.96
N PRO A 376 -2.29 17.58 -8.55
CA PRO A 376 -1.77 16.48 -7.74
C PRO A 376 -2.61 16.18 -6.49
N VAL A 377 -2.61 14.91 -6.08
CA VAL A 377 -3.48 14.38 -5.03
C VAL A 377 -2.67 14.03 -3.76
N PRO A 378 -3.18 14.34 -2.55
CA PRO A 378 -2.51 13.95 -1.31
C PRO A 378 -2.48 12.44 -1.11
N LEU A 379 -1.42 11.94 -0.47
CA LEU A 379 -1.29 10.53 -0.05
C LEU A 379 -2.21 10.22 1.13
N ASN A 380 -2.73 8.98 1.18
CA ASN A 380 -3.54 8.50 2.29
C ASN A 380 -2.64 8.05 3.46
N SER A 381 -2.97 8.47 4.69
CA SER A 381 -2.15 8.24 5.88
C SER A 381 -2.24 6.83 6.47
N ASP A 382 -3.20 6.01 6.03
CA ASP A 382 -3.47 4.68 6.57
C ASP A 382 -2.71 3.57 5.81
N HIS A 383 -1.99 3.94 4.75
CA HIS A 383 -1.09 3.05 4.00
C HIS A 383 0.26 2.89 4.71
N THR A 384 0.81 1.67 4.72
CA THR A 384 2.03 1.35 5.48
C THR A 384 3.30 1.40 4.63
N HIS A 385 3.17 1.29 3.30
CA HIS A 385 4.30 1.31 2.36
C HIS A 385 3.92 2.04 1.07
N PHE A 386 4.89 2.69 0.42
CA PHE A 386 4.71 3.38 -0.85
C PHE A 386 5.82 3.07 -1.86
N ILE A 387 5.43 2.88 -3.12
CA ILE A 387 6.35 2.84 -4.27
C ILE A 387 5.93 3.96 -5.22
N PHE A 388 6.82 4.91 -5.45
CA PHE A 388 6.61 6.02 -6.38
C PHE A 388 7.28 5.73 -7.71
N VAL A 389 6.46 5.44 -8.72
CA VAL A 389 6.92 5.22 -10.10
C VAL A 389 7.07 6.58 -10.78
N ASP A 390 8.28 6.87 -11.26
CA ASP A 390 8.63 8.13 -11.88
C ASP A 390 8.87 7.93 -13.38
N ASP A 391 8.16 8.71 -14.20
CA ASP A 391 8.30 8.76 -15.66
C ASP A 391 8.86 10.10 -16.15
N GLY A 392 9.32 10.96 -15.22
CA GLY A 392 9.89 12.28 -15.51
C GLY A 392 8.87 13.39 -15.77
N TYR A 393 7.57 13.06 -15.89
CA TYR A 393 6.50 14.04 -16.00
C TYR A 393 5.99 14.45 -14.61
N ARG A 394 5.31 15.60 -14.55
CA ARG A 394 4.78 16.19 -13.31
C ARG A 394 3.34 16.61 -13.51
N ASN A 395 2.57 16.58 -12.43
CA ASN A 395 1.17 16.98 -12.34
C ASN A 395 0.20 16.20 -13.25
N LEU A 396 0.62 15.03 -13.76
CA LEU A 396 -0.17 14.10 -14.56
C LEU A 396 -0.19 12.71 -13.90
N TYR A 397 -1.33 12.02 -13.94
CA TYR A 397 -1.45 10.61 -13.56
C TYR A 397 -1.10 9.74 -14.77
N ARG A 398 0.11 9.19 -14.81
CA ARG A 398 0.65 8.39 -15.92
C ARG A 398 1.85 7.54 -15.46
N GLY A 399 2.33 6.63 -16.31
CA GLY A 399 3.56 5.83 -16.06
C GLY A 399 3.42 4.65 -15.09
N VAL A 400 2.43 4.65 -14.19
CA VAL A 400 2.31 3.65 -13.11
C VAL A 400 1.75 2.28 -13.54
N ALA A 401 0.89 2.23 -14.57
CA ALA A 401 0.12 1.03 -14.92
C ALA A 401 1.00 -0.17 -15.32
N LYS A 402 2.00 0.05 -16.17
CA LYS A 402 2.95 -1.00 -16.60
C LYS A 402 3.70 -1.58 -15.40
N PHE A 403 4.32 -0.73 -14.57
CA PHE A 403 5.00 -1.18 -13.35
C PHE A 403 4.07 -2.00 -12.45
N ARG A 404 2.84 -1.52 -12.16
CA ARG A 404 1.88 -2.23 -11.30
C ARG A 404 1.53 -3.61 -11.85
N ALA A 405 1.19 -3.71 -13.14
CA ALA A 405 0.85 -4.97 -13.78
C ALA A 405 2.03 -5.97 -13.78
N ARG A 406 3.26 -5.51 -14.00
CA ARG A 406 4.47 -6.34 -13.89
C ARG A 406 4.73 -6.77 -12.44
N PHE A 407 4.53 -5.88 -11.47
CA PHE A 407 4.70 -6.14 -10.04
C PHE A 407 3.71 -7.21 -9.51
N GLU A 408 2.43 -7.07 -9.84
CA GLU A 408 1.40 -8.05 -9.49
C GLU A 408 1.67 -9.42 -10.14
N LYS A 409 2.01 -9.44 -11.44
CA LYS A 409 2.41 -10.67 -12.14
C LYS A 409 3.60 -11.35 -11.48
N LYS A 410 4.67 -10.61 -11.16
CA LYS A 410 5.90 -11.14 -10.55
C LYS A 410 5.67 -11.74 -9.17
N LEU A 411 4.74 -11.18 -8.39
CA LEU A 411 4.32 -11.77 -7.11
C LEU A 411 3.48 -13.04 -7.31
N SER A 412 2.67 -13.09 -8.38
CA SER A 412 1.87 -14.26 -8.76
C SER A 412 2.69 -15.41 -9.37
N ASP A 413 3.76 -15.10 -10.10
CA ASP A 413 4.59 -16.09 -10.79
C ASP A 413 5.20 -17.10 -9.81
N PRO A 414 5.25 -18.42 -10.13
CA PRO A 414 5.84 -19.41 -9.26
C PRO A 414 7.32 -19.14 -8.94
N LYS A 415 7.78 -19.59 -7.76
CA LYS A 415 9.19 -19.44 -7.34
C LYS A 415 10.20 -20.05 -8.33
N GLY A 416 9.85 -21.14 -9.01
CA GLY A 416 10.67 -21.73 -10.07
C GLY A 416 10.82 -20.87 -11.34
N LYS A 417 9.99 -19.84 -11.52
CA LYS A 417 10.12 -18.81 -12.56
C LYS A 417 10.67 -17.48 -12.01
N GLY A 418 11.22 -17.50 -10.78
CA GLY A 418 11.74 -16.30 -10.12
C GLY A 418 10.67 -15.30 -9.68
N GLY A 419 9.41 -15.73 -9.50
CA GLY A 419 8.38 -14.98 -8.78
C GLY A 419 8.28 -15.42 -7.31
N GLU A 420 7.20 -15.04 -6.62
CA GLU A 420 6.99 -15.43 -5.20
C GLU A 420 5.89 -16.48 -4.98
N GLY A 421 5.10 -16.81 -6.00
CA GLY A 421 4.02 -17.81 -5.93
C GLY A 421 2.89 -17.45 -4.97
N ILE A 422 2.70 -16.16 -4.69
CA ILE A 422 1.62 -15.64 -3.85
C ILE A 422 0.36 -15.56 -4.71
N THR A 423 -0.80 -15.95 -4.18
CA THR A 423 -2.03 -15.81 -4.96
C THR A 423 -2.43 -14.34 -5.04
N VAL A 424 -2.76 -13.82 -6.23
CA VAL A 424 -3.19 -12.43 -6.45
C VAL A 424 -4.65 -12.43 -6.92
N VAL A 425 -5.41 -11.41 -6.53
CA VAL A 425 -6.76 -11.13 -7.06
C VAL A 425 -6.89 -9.62 -7.29
N LEU A 426 -7.58 -9.22 -8.37
CA LEU A 426 -7.97 -7.83 -8.62
C LEU A 426 -9.44 -7.62 -8.22
N ILE A 427 -9.74 -6.50 -7.56
CA ILE A 427 -11.10 -6.04 -7.29
C ILE A 427 -11.33 -4.71 -8.03
N VAL A 428 -12.38 -4.66 -8.84
CA VAL A 428 -12.79 -3.48 -9.60
C VAL A 428 -14.04 -2.86 -8.97
N VAL A 429 -13.88 -1.65 -8.42
CA VAL A 429 -14.96 -0.89 -7.75
C VAL A 429 -15.23 0.40 -8.52
N GLU A 430 -16.38 0.51 -9.18
CA GLU A 430 -16.70 1.58 -10.13
C GLU A 430 -15.65 1.72 -11.25
N GLY A 431 -14.75 2.70 -11.19
CA GLY A 431 -13.64 2.87 -12.15
C GLY A 431 -14.00 3.63 -13.43
N GLY A 432 -13.04 3.73 -14.34
CA GLY A 432 -13.15 4.36 -15.66
C GLY A 432 -12.37 3.54 -16.69
N ARG A 433 -11.92 4.15 -17.80
CA ARG A 433 -11.12 3.46 -18.83
C ARG A 433 -9.94 2.70 -18.23
N ASP A 434 -9.19 3.33 -17.34
CA ASP A 434 -7.97 2.74 -16.76
C ASP A 434 -8.29 1.47 -15.97
N ALA A 435 -9.43 1.40 -15.27
CA ALA A 435 -9.86 0.22 -14.53
C ALA A 435 -10.27 -0.96 -15.45
N ILE A 436 -10.74 -0.67 -16.67
CA ILE A 436 -11.01 -1.70 -17.70
C ILE A 436 -9.68 -2.26 -18.23
N GLU A 437 -8.69 -1.40 -18.45
CA GLU A 437 -7.37 -1.83 -18.94
C GLU A 437 -6.57 -2.57 -17.85
N ASP A 438 -6.66 -2.13 -16.58
CA ASP A 438 -6.13 -2.87 -15.42
C ASP A 438 -6.75 -4.27 -15.35
N ALA A 439 -8.08 -4.38 -15.45
CA ALA A 439 -8.79 -5.67 -15.45
C ALA A 439 -8.37 -6.59 -16.60
N LYS A 440 -8.29 -6.05 -17.83
CA LYS A 440 -7.78 -6.77 -19.01
C LYS A 440 -6.36 -7.29 -18.77
N THR A 441 -5.45 -6.43 -18.31
CA THR A 441 -4.04 -6.77 -18.10
C THR A 441 -3.88 -7.83 -17.01
N SER A 442 -4.66 -7.76 -15.92
CA SER A 442 -4.72 -8.80 -14.89
C SER A 442 -5.21 -10.14 -15.47
N LEU A 443 -6.28 -10.14 -16.28
CA LEU A 443 -6.79 -11.36 -16.93
C LEU A 443 -5.78 -11.94 -17.93
N GLU A 444 -5.07 -11.12 -18.71
CA GLU A 444 -3.97 -11.54 -19.58
C GLU A 444 -2.84 -12.23 -18.78
N HIS A 445 -2.52 -11.71 -17.60
CA HIS A 445 -1.58 -12.30 -16.64
C HIS A 445 -2.15 -13.49 -15.82
N ASN A 446 -3.37 -13.96 -16.11
CA ASN A 446 -4.07 -15.01 -15.38
C ASN A 446 -4.27 -14.70 -13.88
N ILE A 447 -4.46 -13.42 -13.56
CA ILE A 447 -4.89 -12.93 -12.24
C ILE A 447 -6.42 -12.80 -12.27
N PRO A 448 -7.15 -13.49 -11.37
CA PRO A 448 -8.61 -13.43 -11.32
C PRO A 448 -9.14 -12.04 -10.93
N VAL A 449 -10.31 -11.69 -11.45
CA VAL A 449 -10.92 -10.36 -11.30
C VAL A 449 -12.32 -10.45 -10.71
N ILE A 450 -12.55 -9.71 -9.63
CA ILE A 450 -13.87 -9.51 -9.01
C ILE A 450 -14.43 -8.17 -9.47
N LEU A 451 -15.65 -8.19 -10.00
CA LEU A 451 -16.38 -7.00 -10.42
C LEU A 451 -17.45 -6.66 -9.38
N CYS A 452 -17.38 -5.50 -8.74
CA CYS A 452 -18.39 -5.08 -7.77
C CYS A 452 -19.61 -4.46 -8.48
N GLU A 453 -20.65 -5.25 -8.74
CA GLU A 453 -21.89 -4.78 -9.37
C GLU A 453 -22.63 -3.78 -8.47
N GLY A 454 -23.21 -2.75 -9.09
CA GLY A 454 -23.98 -1.71 -8.41
C GLY A 454 -23.09 -0.54 -7.93
N THR A 455 -21.81 -0.56 -8.28
CA THR A 455 -20.86 0.52 -7.96
C THR A 455 -20.73 1.56 -9.08
N GLY A 456 -21.23 1.29 -10.28
CA GLY A 456 -21.28 2.23 -11.40
C GLY A 456 -20.19 2.05 -12.47
N ARG A 457 -20.35 2.81 -13.55
CA ARG A 457 -19.36 3.04 -14.62
C ARG A 457 -18.68 1.75 -15.12
N ALA A 458 -17.35 1.62 -14.97
CA ALA A 458 -16.58 0.54 -15.60
C ALA A 458 -16.91 -0.85 -15.04
N ALA A 459 -17.11 -0.98 -13.72
CA ALA A 459 -17.53 -2.22 -13.08
C ALA A 459 -18.87 -2.71 -13.67
N ASP A 460 -19.89 -1.86 -13.70
CA ASP A 460 -21.22 -2.24 -14.21
C ASP A 460 -21.22 -2.48 -15.75
N ILE A 461 -20.37 -1.77 -16.52
CA ILE A 461 -20.17 -2.07 -17.96
C ILE A 461 -19.56 -3.46 -18.16
N LEU A 462 -18.56 -3.82 -17.35
CA LEU A 462 -17.93 -5.15 -17.41
C LEU A 462 -18.89 -6.25 -16.96
N VAL A 463 -19.70 -6.01 -15.90
CA VAL A 463 -20.75 -6.96 -15.46
C VAL A 463 -21.82 -7.13 -16.54
N TYR A 464 -22.32 -6.03 -17.12
CA TYR A 464 -23.30 -6.11 -18.21
C TYR A 464 -22.77 -6.91 -19.40
N ALA A 465 -21.52 -6.68 -19.79
CA ALA A 465 -20.86 -7.40 -20.88
C ALA A 465 -20.59 -8.88 -20.55
N TYR A 466 -20.24 -9.21 -19.31
CA TYR A 466 -20.07 -10.58 -18.84
C TYR A 466 -21.38 -11.36 -18.93
N THR A 467 -22.50 -10.74 -18.53
CA THR A 467 -23.83 -11.36 -18.52
C THR A 467 -24.48 -11.39 -19.91
N ASN A 468 -24.17 -10.44 -20.80
CA ASN A 468 -24.78 -10.29 -22.13
C ASN A 468 -23.72 -10.19 -23.25
N PRO A 469 -22.83 -11.18 -23.42
CA PRO A 469 -21.70 -11.11 -24.37
C PRO A 469 -22.15 -10.84 -25.83
N GLU A 470 -23.33 -11.32 -26.20
CA GLU A 470 -23.94 -11.14 -27.53
C GLU A 470 -24.43 -9.70 -27.79
N ARG A 471 -24.69 -8.90 -26.75
CA ARG A 471 -25.24 -7.53 -26.87
C ARG A 471 -24.18 -6.45 -27.12
N GLY A 472 -23.26 -6.72 -28.05
CA GLY A 472 -22.15 -5.84 -28.41
C GLY A 472 -22.56 -4.40 -28.75
N THR A 473 -23.68 -4.21 -29.45
CA THR A 473 -24.24 -2.88 -29.78
C THR A 473 -24.65 -2.09 -28.53
N THR A 474 -25.28 -2.75 -27.56
CA THR A 474 -25.66 -2.12 -26.28
C THR A 474 -24.44 -1.81 -25.42
N ILE A 475 -23.46 -2.72 -25.34
CA ILE A 475 -22.19 -2.49 -24.62
C ILE A 475 -21.48 -1.24 -25.19
N ARG A 476 -21.35 -1.14 -26.52
CA ARG A 476 -20.80 0.05 -27.19
C ARG A 476 -21.58 1.32 -26.83
N ARG A 477 -22.92 1.25 -26.81
CA ARG A 477 -23.79 2.38 -26.43
C ARG A 477 -23.59 2.81 -24.98
N LEU A 478 -23.39 1.88 -24.04
CA LEU A 478 -23.09 2.18 -22.64
C LEU A 478 -21.73 2.87 -22.49
N ILE A 479 -20.69 2.36 -23.16
CA ILE A 479 -19.34 2.99 -23.19
C ILE A 479 -19.43 4.40 -23.78
N LYS A 480 -20.13 4.57 -24.91
CA LYS A 480 -20.34 5.87 -25.57
C LYS A 480 -21.08 6.85 -24.66
N LYS A 481 -22.12 6.41 -23.95
CA LYS A 481 -22.84 7.22 -22.97
C LYS A 481 -21.89 7.69 -21.86
N ALA A 482 -21.17 6.77 -21.21
CA ALA A 482 -20.25 7.07 -20.12
C ALA A 482 -19.10 8.02 -20.54
N TYR A 483 -18.58 7.89 -21.79
CA TYR A 483 -17.58 8.82 -22.33
C TYR A 483 -18.13 10.25 -22.40
N PHE A 484 -19.29 10.43 -23.03
CA PHE A 484 -19.87 11.74 -23.28
C PHE A 484 -20.54 12.38 -22.04
N GLU A 485 -20.82 11.62 -20.98
CA GLU A 485 -21.16 12.15 -19.67
C GLU A 485 -19.96 12.81 -18.97
N LEU A 486 -18.76 12.24 -19.14
CA LEU A 486 -17.52 12.82 -18.62
C LEU A 486 -17.00 13.99 -19.48
N LYS A 487 -17.34 13.97 -20.78
CA LYS A 487 -16.92 14.98 -21.76
C LYS A 487 -18.07 15.39 -22.69
N PRO A 488 -18.98 16.26 -22.24
CA PRO A 488 -20.08 16.72 -23.07
C PRO A 488 -19.61 17.56 -24.28
N ALA A 489 -18.57 18.39 -24.10
CA ALA A 489 -18.04 19.26 -25.16
C ALA A 489 -17.47 18.51 -26.38
N ASP A 490 -16.97 17.28 -26.19
CA ASP A 490 -16.44 16.43 -27.27
C ASP A 490 -17.54 15.97 -28.26
N LYS A 491 -18.84 16.21 -27.97
CA LYS A 491 -19.96 15.91 -28.89
C LYS A 491 -20.04 16.85 -30.09
N ASP A 492 -19.70 18.11 -29.87
CA ASP A 492 -20.03 19.23 -30.77
C ASP A 492 -18.85 19.61 -31.66
N ASP A 493 -17.61 19.26 -31.28
CA ASP A 493 -16.41 19.34 -32.13
C ASP A 493 -16.25 18.06 -32.98
N PRO A 494 -16.29 18.14 -34.33
CA PRO A 494 -16.08 16.99 -35.22
C PRO A 494 -14.74 16.26 -35.01
N LYS A 495 -13.66 16.98 -34.69
CA LYS A 495 -12.32 16.40 -34.49
C LYS A 495 -12.24 15.66 -33.16
N ALA A 496 -12.76 16.26 -32.08
CA ALA A 496 -12.89 15.57 -30.80
C ALA A 496 -13.79 14.33 -30.91
N LYS A 497 -14.89 14.42 -31.65
CA LYS A 497 -15.84 13.32 -31.87
C LYS A 497 -15.24 12.13 -32.61
N GLN A 498 -14.41 12.36 -33.65
CA GLN A 498 -13.67 11.28 -34.32
C GLN A 498 -12.73 10.56 -33.33
N LYS A 499 -11.91 11.33 -32.60
CA LYS A 499 -10.98 10.81 -31.59
C LYS A 499 -11.71 10.12 -30.42
N ALA A 500 -12.94 10.55 -30.11
CA ALA A 500 -13.81 9.91 -29.13
C ALA A 500 -14.29 8.54 -29.62
N GLU A 501 -14.74 8.40 -30.87
CA GLU A 501 -15.13 7.10 -31.43
C GLU A 501 -13.96 6.11 -31.49
N GLU A 502 -12.75 6.55 -31.85
CA GLU A 502 -11.52 5.75 -31.75
C GLU A 502 -11.26 5.30 -30.30
N GLY A 503 -11.39 6.21 -29.34
CA GLY A 503 -11.29 5.89 -27.91
C GLY A 503 -12.36 4.90 -27.42
N ILE A 504 -13.59 5.02 -27.92
CA ILE A 504 -14.71 4.14 -27.60
C ILE A 504 -14.50 2.74 -28.21
N ASN A 505 -13.98 2.65 -29.44
CA ASN A 505 -13.58 1.38 -30.07
C ASN A 505 -12.57 0.65 -29.17
N ASN A 506 -11.47 1.31 -28.82
CA ASN A 506 -10.42 0.72 -28.00
C ASN A 506 -10.94 0.22 -26.64
N VAL A 507 -11.83 0.97 -25.98
CA VAL A 507 -12.46 0.52 -24.72
C VAL A 507 -13.40 -0.66 -24.94
N PHE A 508 -14.17 -0.66 -26.02
CA PHE A 508 -15.06 -1.77 -26.38
C PHE A 508 -14.30 -3.07 -26.66
N ASP A 509 -13.16 -2.98 -27.34
CA ASP A 509 -12.31 -4.13 -27.60
C ASP A 509 -11.59 -4.63 -26.34
N SER A 510 -11.17 -3.73 -25.43
CA SER A 510 -10.68 -4.14 -24.10
C SER A 510 -11.78 -4.82 -23.27
N VAL A 511 -13.03 -4.34 -23.29
CA VAL A 511 -14.17 -5.01 -22.63
C VAL A 511 -14.42 -6.41 -23.21
N LYS A 512 -14.37 -6.56 -24.55
CA LYS A 512 -14.46 -7.88 -25.22
C LYS A 512 -13.34 -8.82 -24.79
N SER A 513 -12.11 -8.31 -24.68
CA SER A 513 -10.95 -9.09 -24.25
C SER A 513 -11.13 -9.62 -22.82
N CYS A 514 -11.65 -8.80 -21.89
CA CYS A 514 -11.96 -9.24 -20.53
C CYS A 514 -12.96 -10.41 -20.51
N ILE A 515 -14.09 -10.29 -21.22
CA ILE A 515 -15.16 -11.30 -21.18
C ILE A 515 -14.81 -12.62 -21.90
N ALA A 516 -13.66 -12.72 -22.55
CA ALA A 516 -13.16 -13.97 -23.12
C ALA A 516 -12.72 -14.98 -22.04
N LYS A 517 -12.27 -14.51 -20.86
CA LYS A 517 -11.85 -15.36 -19.71
C LYS A 517 -12.89 -15.36 -18.58
N LYS A 518 -14.11 -15.84 -18.86
CA LYS A 518 -15.23 -15.84 -17.90
C LYS A 518 -15.00 -16.73 -16.66
N ASP A 519 -14.16 -17.74 -16.78
CA ASP A 519 -13.71 -18.61 -15.70
C ASP A 519 -12.93 -17.83 -14.62
N MET A 520 -12.15 -16.84 -15.04
CA MET A 520 -11.31 -15.98 -14.20
C MET A 520 -12.02 -14.72 -13.66
N ILE A 521 -13.29 -14.53 -13.99
CA ILE A 521 -14.12 -13.42 -13.50
C ILE A 521 -15.13 -13.94 -12.48
N SER A 522 -15.41 -13.14 -11.45
CA SER A 522 -16.62 -13.28 -10.63
C SER A 522 -17.30 -11.93 -10.37
N ILE A 523 -18.58 -11.97 -10.04
CA ILE A 523 -19.41 -10.79 -9.78
C ILE A 523 -19.73 -10.77 -8.29
N PHE A 524 -19.43 -9.67 -7.63
CA PHE A 524 -19.79 -9.43 -6.24
C PHE A 524 -20.93 -8.40 -6.19
N HIS A 525 -22.09 -8.78 -5.66
CA HIS A 525 -23.26 -7.90 -5.61
C HIS A 525 -23.28 -7.10 -4.30
N ILE A 526 -22.66 -5.92 -4.29
CA ILE A 526 -22.45 -5.08 -3.08
C ILE A 526 -23.74 -4.70 -2.32
N ASN A 527 -24.90 -4.80 -2.98
CA ASN A 527 -26.21 -4.48 -2.42
C ASN A 527 -26.92 -5.66 -1.72
N LYS A 528 -26.47 -6.90 -1.97
CA LYS A 528 -27.08 -8.12 -1.42
C LYS A 528 -26.55 -8.40 0.00
N HIS A 529 -26.81 -9.60 0.51
CA HIS A 529 -26.26 -10.10 1.78
C HIS A 529 -25.00 -10.96 1.56
N GLU A 530 -24.32 -10.77 0.43
CA GLU A 530 -23.05 -11.43 0.09
C GLU A 530 -21.89 -10.81 0.88
N GLU A 531 -20.95 -11.63 1.34
CA GLU A 531 -19.74 -11.16 2.02
C GLU A 531 -18.56 -11.16 1.03
N LEU A 532 -17.89 -10.02 0.89
CA LEU A 532 -16.80 -9.83 -0.08
C LEU A 532 -15.61 -10.77 0.18
N ASP A 533 -15.32 -11.10 1.43
CA ASP A 533 -14.26 -12.06 1.77
C ASP A 533 -14.58 -13.48 1.32
N SER A 534 -15.85 -13.90 1.41
CA SER A 534 -16.28 -15.18 0.86
C SER A 534 -16.07 -15.21 -0.66
N GLU A 535 -16.47 -14.14 -1.37
CA GLU A 535 -16.31 -14.05 -2.82
C GLU A 535 -14.83 -14.02 -3.27
N ILE A 536 -13.98 -13.31 -2.52
CA ILE A 536 -12.52 -13.30 -2.70
C ILE A 536 -11.93 -14.71 -2.62
N LEU A 537 -12.42 -15.56 -1.72
CA LEU A 537 -11.88 -16.91 -1.57
C LEU A 537 -12.50 -17.90 -2.57
N LYS A 538 -13.78 -17.73 -2.93
CA LYS A 538 -14.47 -18.52 -3.97
C LYS A 538 -13.80 -18.38 -5.34
N ILE A 539 -13.57 -17.15 -5.81
CA ILE A 539 -12.93 -16.93 -7.13
C ILE A 539 -11.54 -17.56 -7.22
N LEU A 540 -10.79 -17.61 -6.11
CA LEU A 540 -9.45 -18.23 -6.06
C LEU A 540 -9.47 -19.76 -6.09
N LEU A 541 -10.58 -20.38 -5.67
CA LEU A 541 -10.83 -21.81 -5.83
C LEU A 541 -11.30 -22.13 -7.26
N LYS A 542 -12.08 -21.24 -7.89
CA LYS A 542 -12.54 -21.31 -9.28
C LYS A 542 -11.40 -21.08 -10.29
N ALA A 543 -10.53 -20.10 -10.08
CA ALA A 543 -9.39 -19.80 -10.95
C ALA A 543 -8.35 -20.93 -11.00
N LYS A 544 -8.34 -21.83 -10.00
CA LYS A 544 -7.46 -23.00 -9.93
C LYS A 544 -8.19 -24.30 -10.34
N ALA A 545 -9.26 -24.20 -11.13
CA ALA A 545 -10.23 -25.29 -11.31
C ALA A 545 -10.19 -26.09 -12.62
N GLY A 546 -9.16 -25.93 -13.48
CA GLY A 546 -9.07 -26.62 -14.77
C GLY A 546 -9.03 -28.16 -14.65
N GLU A 547 -10.16 -28.81 -14.99
CA GLU A 547 -10.40 -30.26 -15.06
C GLU A 547 -10.14 -31.13 -13.80
N VAL A 548 -11.22 -31.23 -12.98
CA VAL A 548 -11.85 -32.39 -12.28
C VAL A 548 -10.98 -33.50 -11.65
N THR A 549 -9.66 -33.41 -11.59
CA THR A 549 -8.82 -34.45 -10.94
C THR A 549 -8.91 -34.37 -9.41
N GLU A 550 -8.95 -35.52 -8.74
CA GLU A 550 -9.07 -35.62 -7.26
C GLU A 550 -7.94 -34.88 -6.53
N LYS A 551 -6.74 -34.84 -7.14
CA LYS A 551 -5.57 -34.07 -6.70
C LYS A 551 -5.86 -32.56 -6.60
N GLN A 552 -6.58 -31.98 -7.56
CA GLN A 552 -6.93 -30.56 -7.53
C GLN A 552 -8.01 -30.25 -6.50
N ARG A 553 -9.01 -31.13 -6.33
CA ARG A 553 -10.00 -31.01 -5.24
C ARG A 553 -9.29 -30.98 -3.87
N LEU A 554 -8.29 -31.85 -3.68
CA LEU A 554 -7.44 -31.83 -2.50
C LEU A 554 -6.61 -30.54 -2.36
N GLU A 555 -6.12 -29.95 -3.45
CA GLU A 555 -5.38 -28.67 -3.41
C GLU A 555 -6.28 -27.48 -3.07
N ARG A 556 -7.49 -27.42 -3.63
CA ARG A 556 -8.54 -26.46 -3.21
C ARG A 556 -8.84 -26.61 -1.72
N LEU A 557 -8.97 -27.84 -1.22
CA LEU A 557 -9.27 -28.08 0.20
C LEU A 557 -8.11 -27.70 1.12
N LYS A 558 -6.85 -28.00 0.74
CA LYS A 558 -5.65 -27.50 1.44
C LYS A 558 -5.64 -25.97 1.52
N LEU A 559 -6.13 -25.28 0.49
CA LEU A 559 -6.18 -23.82 0.42
C LEU A 559 -7.27 -23.25 1.35
N ALA A 560 -8.50 -23.79 1.30
CA ALA A 560 -9.57 -23.40 2.23
C ALA A 560 -9.21 -23.67 3.71
N LEU A 561 -8.55 -24.81 3.99
CA LEU A 561 -8.01 -25.10 5.31
C LEU A 561 -6.90 -24.11 5.71
N LYS A 562 -5.98 -23.75 4.81
CA LYS A 562 -4.94 -22.73 5.08
C LYS A 562 -5.55 -21.38 5.48
N TRP A 563 -6.70 -21.03 4.92
CA TRP A 563 -7.45 -19.81 5.24
C TRP A 563 -8.35 -19.93 6.48
N ASN A 564 -8.43 -21.10 7.11
CA ASN A 564 -9.32 -21.37 8.24
C ASN A 564 -10.81 -21.10 7.93
N ARG A 565 -11.25 -21.35 6.69
CA ARG A 565 -12.63 -21.17 6.21
C ARG A 565 -13.29 -22.50 5.86
N ALA A 566 -13.85 -23.14 6.89
CA ALA A 566 -14.51 -24.44 6.78
C ALA A 566 -15.86 -24.34 6.05
N ASP A 567 -16.55 -23.21 6.19
CA ASP A 567 -17.75 -22.81 5.45
C ASP A 567 -17.55 -22.86 3.94
N ILE A 568 -16.49 -22.23 3.43
CA ILE A 568 -16.18 -22.20 1.99
C ILE A 568 -15.74 -23.59 1.49
N ALA A 569 -15.05 -24.37 2.33
CA ALA A 569 -14.73 -25.76 2.01
C ALA A 569 -15.98 -26.63 1.87
N GLN A 570 -16.96 -26.44 2.76
CA GLN A 570 -18.25 -27.14 2.70
C GLN A 570 -19.03 -26.73 1.45
N GLU A 571 -19.18 -25.41 1.21
CA GLU A 571 -19.99 -24.87 0.12
C GLU A 571 -19.40 -25.17 -1.27
N GLU A 572 -18.09 -25.01 -1.48
CA GLU A 572 -17.49 -25.09 -2.82
C GLU A 572 -16.78 -26.41 -3.16
N ILE A 573 -16.41 -27.20 -2.16
CA ILE A 573 -15.50 -28.35 -2.34
C ILE A 573 -16.14 -29.67 -1.92
N LEU A 574 -16.93 -29.68 -0.85
CA LEU A 574 -17.58 -30.87 -0.28
C LEU A 574 -19.06 -30.95 -0.68
N LYS A 575 -19.37 -30.70 -1.95
CA LYS A 575 -20.71 -30.82 -2.52
C LYS A 575 -21.17 -32.28 -2.57
N GLU A 576 -22.48 -32.53 -2.52
CA GLU A 576 -23.06 -33.88 -2.43
C GLU A 576 -22.76 -34.76 -3.67
N ASP A 577 -22.55 -34.13 -4.83
CA ASP A 577 -22.14 -34.75 -6.10
C ASP A 577 -20.63 -35.05 -6.19
N ALA A 578 -19.82 -34.55 -5.26
CA ALA A 578 -18.38 -34.74 -5.26
C ALA A 578 -17.99 -36.12 -4.68
N LEU A 579 -17.79 -37.11 -5.55
CA LEU A 579 -17.18 -38.38 -5.16
C LEU A 579 -15.75 -38.19 -4.62
N TRP A 580 -15.45 -38.81 -3.47
CA TRP A 580 -14.14 -38.85 -2.81
C TRP A 580 -13.74 -40.28 -2.49
N SER A 581 -12.48 -40.66 -2.73
CA SER A 581 -11.97 -41.94 -2.26
C SER A 581 -11.84 -41.97 -0.73
N ARG A 582 -12.16 -43.11 -0.10
CA ARG A 582 -12.08 -43.30 1.37
C ARG A 582 -10.70 -42.97 1.94
N GLY A 583 -9.63 -43.28 1.20
CA GLY A 583 -8.26 -42.96 1.59
C GLY A 583 -7.99 -41.45 1.68
N LEU A 584 -8.51 -40.67 0.74
CA LEU A 584 -8.37 -39.21 0.75
C LEU A 584 -9.24 -38.55 1.82
N LEU A 585 -10.46 -39.03 2.05
CA LEU A 585 -11.29 -38.62 3.19
C LEU A 585 -10.56 -38.81 4.53
N TYR A 586 -9.90 -39.95 4.73
CA TYR A 586 -9.08 -40.20 5.93
C TYR A 586 -7.89 -39.23 6.04
N MET A 587 -7.17 -38.96 4.93
CA MET A 587 -6.11 -37.96 4.90
C MET A 587 -6.61 -36.53 5.20
N ILE A 588 -7.81 -36.19 4.74
CA ILE A 588 -8.46 -34.89 4.98
C ILE A 588 -8.79 -34.75 6.46
N VAL A 589 -9.50 -35.70 7.06
CA VAL A 589 -9.85 -35.69 8.49
C VAL A 589 -8.59 -35.64 9.36
N LYS A 590 -7.54 -36.39 9.00
CA LYS A 590 -6.24 -36.33 9.69
C LYS A 590 -5.62 -34.93 9.62
N LYS A 591 -5.60 -34.29 8.44
CA LYS A 591 -5.06 -32.92 8.28
C LYS A 591 -5.90 -31.85 8.96
N MET A 592 -7.22 -31.99 8.97
CA MET A 592 -8.11 -31.10 9.75
C MET A 592 -7.78 -31.22 11.24
N ASN A 593 -7.66 -32.44 11.77
CA ASN A 593 -7.28 -32.67 13.17
C ASN A 593 -5.87 -32.13 13.52
N GLU A 594 -4.89 -32.27 12.63
CA GLU A 594 -3.55 -31.66 12.79
C GLU A 594 -3.61 -30.12 12.77
N PHE A 595 -4.44 -29.53 11.90
CA PHE A 595 -4.64 -28.09 11.78
C PHE A 595 -5.35 -27.50 13.01
N PHE A 596 -6.44 -28.11 13.46
CA PHE A 596 -7.14 -27.71 14.69
C PHE A 596 -6.23 -27.83 15.92
N LYS A 597 -5.39 -28.87 16.02
CA LYS A 597 -4.37 -28.98 17.08
C LYS A 597 -3.35 -27.83 17.02
N LYS A 598 -2.91 -27.40 15.84
CA LYS A 598 -2.03 -26.22 15.68
C LYS A 598 -2.72 -24.92 16.11
N ASN A 599 -3.95 -24.68 15.68
CA ASN A 599 -4.67 -23.44 15.98
C ASN A 599 -5.04 -23.34 17.47
N LYS A 600 -5.45 -24.45 18.11
CA LYS A 600 -5.72 -24.49 19.56
C LYS A 600 -4.47 -24.21 20.40
N ASN A 601 -3.29 -24.62 19.91
CA ASN A 601 -2.00 -24.29 20.51
C ASN A 601 -1.51 -22.85 20.24
N GLN A 602 -2.11 -22.14 19.27
CA GLN A 602 -1.88 -20.71 19.04
C GLN A 602 -2.86 -19.84 19.82
N SER A 603 -4.15 -20.23 19.93
CA SER A 603 -5.13 -19.51 20.75
C SER A 603 -4.72 -19.52 22.23
N ASN A 604 -4.32 -20.67 22.77
CA ASN A 604 -3.85 -20.80 24.15
C ASN A 604 -2.56 -20.00 24.44
N LYS A 605 -1.80 -19.61 23.40
CA LYS A 605 -0.64 -18.71 23.54
C LYS A 605 -1.03 -17.24 23.51
N ARG A 606 -2.06 -16.87 22.73
CA ARG A 606 -2.61 -15.50 22.73
C ARG A 606 -3.36 -15.18 24.03
N THR A 607 -4.12 -16.13 24.60
CA THR A 607 -4.80 -15.92 25.90
C THR A 607 -3.82 -15.79 27.07
N ASN A 608 -2.71 -16.54 27.05
CA ASN A 608 -1.71 -16.50 28.12
C ASN A 608 -0.75 -15.29 28.02
N SER A 609 -0.77 -14.52 26.93
CA SER A 609 -0.03 -13.25 26.80
C SER A 609 -0.90 -12.01 27.03
N SER A 610 -2.22 -12.17 27.24
CA SER A 610 -3.15 -11.10 27.63
C SER A 610 -3.58 -11.18 29.10
N ALA A 611 -3.02 -12.12 29.86
CA ALA A 611 -3.31 -12.38 31.27
C ALA A 611 -2.02 -12.39 32.14
N LYS A 612 -0.99 -11.67 31.69
CA LYS A 612 0.26 -11.39 32.40
C LYS A 612 0.66 -9.95 32.15
#